data_AF-A0A946QWJ8-F1
#
_entry.id   AF-A0A946QWJ8-F1
#
_cell.length_a   1.000
_cell.length_b   1.000
_cell.length_c   1.000
_cell.angle_alpha   90.00
_cell.angle_beta   90.00
_cell.angle_gamma   90.00
#
_symmetry.space_group_name_H-M   'P 1'
#
loop_
_entity.id
_entity.type
_entity.pdbx_description
1 polymer ?
#
loop_
_entity_poly.entity_id
_entity_poly.type
_entity_poly.pdbx_seq_one_letter_code
_entity_poly.pdbx_strand_id
1 'polypeptide(L)'
;MTSENPVVDVRSGEEFNLDEVDSILKKVIPGLSGKAILSQYNSGASNLTYALDYPDRRMVLRRPPFGDKPKSGHDMHREYRV
;
A
#
# COMPACT_ATOMS: atom_id res chain seq x y z
N MET A 1 6.31 3.00 24.26
CA MET A 1 6.01 4.11 23.33
C MET A 1 5.48 3.47 22.06
N THR A 2 4.17 3.48 21.87
CA THR A 2 3.56 2.96 20.64
C THR A 2 3.89 3.98 19.55
N SER A 3 4.86 3.65 18.70
CA SER A 3 5.24 4.47 17.56
C SER A 3 4.13 4.40 16.52
N GLU A 4 3.02 5.10 16.72
CA GLU A 4 1.97 5.20 15.71
C GLU A 4 2.53 5.95 14.50
N ASN A 5 2.63 5.26 13.37
CA ASN A 5 2.95 5.87 12.10
C ASN A 5 1.65 6.45 11.53
N PRO A 6 1.47 7.80 11.52
CA PRO A 6 0.22 8.39 11.10
C PRO A 6 -0.03 8.14 9.61
N VAL A 7 -1.30 7.91 9.29
CA VAL A 7 -1.78 7.90 7.92
C VAL A 7 -2.23 9.30 7.52
N VAL A 8 -2.04 9.63 6.24
CA VAL A 8 -2.44 10.86 5.58
C VAL A 8 -3.27 10.51 4.34
N ASP A 9 -3.94 11.50 3.75
CA ASP A 9 -4.50 11.35 2.41
C ASP A 9 -3.40 10.96 1.41
N VAL A 10 -3.79 10.23 0.36
CA VAL A 10 -2.85 9.81 -0.67
C VAL A 10 -2.25 11.04 -1.35
N ARG A 11 -0.92 11.09 -1.41
CA ARG A 11 -0.19 12.19 -2.03
C ARG A 11 -0.48 12.26 -3.53
N SER A 12 -0.50 13.47 -4.06
CA SER A 12 -0.73 13.70 -5.50
C SER A 12 0.40 13.11 -6.34
N GLY A 13 0.03 12.40 -7.41
CA GLY A 13 0.93 11.60 -8.25
C GLY A 13 1.16 10.18 -7.74
N GLU A 14 0.64 9.84 -6.56
CA GLU A 14 0.78 8.52 -5.92
C GLU A 14 -0.57 7.78 -5.78
N GLU A 15 -1.61 8.25 -6.46
CA GLU A 15 -2.93 7.62 -6.52
C GLU A 15 -2.96 6.39 -7.44
N PHE A 16 -3.79 5.40 -7.07
CA PHE A 16 -4.10 4.26 -7.93
C PHE A 16 -5.60 3.98 -7.92
N ASN A 17 -6.06 3.20 -8.91
CA ASN A 17 -7.45 2.79 -8.98
C ASN A 17 -7.78 1.79 -7.86
N LEU A 18 -8.37 2.29 -6.77
CA LEU A 18 -8.74 1.48 -5.62
C LEU A 18 -9.79 0.42 -5.97
N ASP A 19 -10.75 0.72 -6.85
CA ASP A 19 -11.81 -0.23 -7.21
C ASP A 19 -11.26 -1.43 -8.01
N GLU A 20 -10.24 -1.21 -8.86
CA GLU A 20 -9.54 -2.28 -9.57
C GLU A 20 -8.75 -3.17 -8.59
N VAL A 21 -8.00 -2.55 -7.67
CA VAL A 21 -7.25 -3.27 -6.63
C VAL A 21 -8.20 -4.06 -5.73
N ASP A 22 -9.29 -3.45 -5.28
CA ASP A 22 -10.32 -4.08 -4.44
C ASP A 22 -10.91 -5.32 -5.13
N SER A 23 -11.24 -5.21 -6.42
CA SER A 23 -11.76 -6.32 -7.21
C SER A 23 -10.78 -7.48 -7.31
N ILE A 24 -9.48 -7.21 -7.38
CA ILE A 24 -8.44 -8.25 -7.37
C ILE A 24 -8.31 -8.86 -5.97
N LEU A 25 -8.21 -8.02 -4.93
CA LEU A 25 -8.06 -8.47 -3.54
C LEU A 25 -9.20 -9.39 -3.10
N LYS A 26 -10.44 -9.09 -3.48
CA LYS A 26 -11.61 -9.94 -3.18
C LYS A 26 -11.58 -11.30 -3.87
N LYS A 27 -10.92 -11.41 -5.03
CA LYS A 27 -10.75 -12.70 -5.71
C LYS A 27 -9.69 -13.56 -5.03
N VAL A 28 -8.65 -12.94 -4.45
CA VAL A 28 -7.51 -13.65 -3.87
C VAL A 28 -7.60 -13.87 -2.36
N ILE A 29 -8.39 -13.06 -1.64
CA ILE A 29 -8.56 -13.14 -0.19
C ILE A 29 -9.97 -13.62 0.12
N PRO A 30 -10.15 -14.91 0.47
CA PRO A 30 -11.44 -15.44 0.87
C PRO A 30 -12.01 -14.65 2.05
N GLY A 31 -13.30 -14.30 1.96
CA GLY A 31 -14.00 -13.58 3.02
C GLY A 31 -13.71 -12.09 3.10
N LEU A 32 -13.01 -11.49 2.13
CA LEU A 32 -12.88 -10.03 2.07
C LEU A 32 -14.18 -9.40 1.52
N SER A 33 -14.79 -8.52 2.30
CA SER A 33 -16.06 -7.87 1.96
C SER A 33 -16.07 -6.38 2.32
N GLY A 34 -17.05 -5.65 1.77
CA GLY A 34 -17.18 -4.21 1.99
C GLY A 34 -16.33 -3.36 1.03
N LYS A 35 -16.18 -2.07 1.34
CA LYS A 35 -15.35 -1.12 0.59
C LYS A 35 -14.19 -0.68 1.46
N ALA A 36 -12.98 -0.70 0.91
CA ALA A 36 -11.81 -0.17 1.60
C ALA A 36 -11.85 1.35 1.67
N ILE A 37 -11.40 1.88 2.81
CA ILE A 37 -10.94 3.27 2.93
C ILE A 37 -9.43 3.26 2.67
N LEU A 38 -8.97 4.09 1.74
CA LEU A 38 -7.56 4.19 1.38
C LEU A 38 -6.92 5.38 2.09
N SER A 39 -5.77 5.14 2.69
CA SER A 39 -4.89 6.19 3.22
C SER A 39 -3.44 5.79 3.01
N GLN A 40 -2.52 6.75 3.12
CA GLN A 40 -1.09 6.53 2.91
C GLN A 40 -0.31 6.76 4.20
N TYR A 41 0.68 5.92 4.50
CA TYR A 41 1.59 6.19 5.61
C TYR A 41 2.57 7.31 5.24
N ASN A 42 2.87 8.20 6.18
CA ASN A 42 3.74 9.35 5.90
C ASN A 42 5.23 8.97 5.69
N SER A 43 5.63 7.75 6.07
CA SER A 43 7.00 7.26 5.92
C SER A 43 7.19 6.42 4.65
N GLY A 44 8.36 6.56 4.01
CA GLY A 44 8.80 5.70 2.89
C GLY A 44 8.59 6.31 1.51
N ALA A 45 9.57 7.07 1.02
CA ALA A 45 9.60 7.56 -0.37
C ALA A 45 10.03 6.47 -1.37
N SER A 46 10.85 5.50 -0.95
CA SER A 46 11.34 4.42 -1.81
C SER A 46 10.38 3.22 -1.89
N ASN A 47 9.43 3.12 -0.97
CA ASN A 47 8.40 2.09 -0.93
C ASN A 47 7.11 2.72 -0.41
N LEU A 48 6.22 3.06 -1.33
CA LEU A 48 4.94 3.65 -0.98
C LEU A 48 4.11 2.63 -0.21
N THR A 49 3.66 3.02 0.97
CA THR A 49 2.95 2.16 1.89
C THR A 49 1.59 2.76 2.17
N TYR A 50 0.54 1.98 1.93
CA TYR A 50 -0.85 2.39 2.06
C TYR A 50 -1.57 1.54 3.11
N ALA A 51 -2.51 2.14 3.80
CA ALA A 51 -3.49 1.45 4.62
C ALA A 51 -4.77 1.24 3.79
N LEU A 52 -5.26 0.00 3.80
CA LEU A 52 -6.56 -0.39 3.27
C LEU A 52 -7.41 -0.84 4.45
N ASP A 53 -8.33 0.01 4.88
CA ASP A 53 -9.21 -0.23 6.01
C ASP A 53 -10.56 -0.75 5.49
N TYR A 54 -10.76 -2.08 5.55
CA TYR A 54 -12.05 -2.73 5.33
C TYR A 54 -12.84 -2.84 6.64
N PRO A 55 -14.18 -2.98 6.60
CA PRO A 55 -15.01 -3.10 7.81
C PRO A 55 -14.53 -4.17 8.79
N ASP A 56 -14.12 -5.33 8.28
CA ASP A 56 -13.75 -6.49 9.09
C ASP A 56 -12.23 -6.75 9.11
N ARG A 57 -11.43 -5.94 8.40
CA ARG A 57 -10.00 -6.20 8.23
C ARG A 57 -9.21 -4.95 7.85
N ARG A 58 -8.12 -4.71 8.56
CA ARG A 58 -7.10 -3.74 8.15
C ARG A 58 -5.98 -4.43 7.39
N MET A 59 -5.55 -3.83 6.30
CA MET A 59 -4.49 -4.34 5.44
C MET A 59 -3.47 -3.26 5.11
N VAL A 60 -2.23 -3.67 4.85
CA VAL A 60 -1.15 -2.79 4.38
C VAL A 60 -0.76 -3.20 2.97
N LEU A 61 -0.80 -2.24 2.05
CA LEU A 61 -0.35 -2.41 0.68
C LEU A 61 1.00 -1.72 0.50
N ARG A 62 2.00 -2.45 0.00
CA ARG A 62 3.34 -1.91 -0.31
C ARG A 62 3.58 -1.98 -1.81
N ARG A 63 4.11 -0.91 -2.39
CA ARG A 63 4.46 -0.86 -3.80
C ARG A 63 5.67 0.06 -4.05
N PRO A 64 6.40 -0.14 -5.16
CA PRO A 64 7.38 0.82 -5.62
C PRO A 64 6.72 2.16 -6.00
N PRO A 65 7.49 3.27 -5.99
CA PRO A 65 7.02 4.59 -6.39
C PRO A 65 6.57 4.62 -7.85
N PHE A 66 5.67 5.56 -8.18
CA PHE A 66 5.29 5.83 -9.56
C PHE A 66 6.44 6.57 -10.27
N GLY A 67 6.80 6.15 -11.47
CA GLY A 67 7.89 6.78 -12.23
C GLY A 67 9.24 6.04 -12.13
N ASP A 68 10.18 6.49 -12.95
CA ASP A 68 11.37 5.74 -13.35
C ASP A 68 12.26 5.40 -12.17
N LYS A 69 12.68 4.13 -12.10
CA LYS A 69 13.73 3.64 -11.21
C LYS A 69 14.93 4.58 -11.37
N PRO A 70 15.38 5.33 -10.35
CA PRO A 70 16.71 5.92 -10.44
C PRO A 70 17.68 4.77 -10.75
N LYS A 71 18.63 4.96 -11.67
CA LYS A 71 19.60 3.96 -12.17
C LYS A 71 20.44 3.23 -11.10
N SER A 72 20.16 3.47 -9.81
CA SER A 72 20.80 2.88 -8.63
C SER A 72 19.78 2.50 -7.54
N GLY A 73 18.55 2.14 -7.91
CA GLY A 73 17.49 1.76 -6.97
C GLY A 73 17.56 0.29 -6.55
N HIS A 74 17.79 0.05 -5.26
CA HIS A 74 17.85 -1.23 -4.56
C HIS A 74 16.92 -2.34 -5.10
N ASP A 75 17.48 -3.54 -5.22
CA ASP A 75 16.81 -4.74 -5.67
C ASP A 75 15.88 -5.31 -4.58
N MET A 76 14.56 -5.07 -4.69
CA MET A 76 13.57 -5.56 -3.72
C MET A 76 13.45 -7.09 -3.67
N HIS A 77 13.97 -7.82 -4.67
CA HIS A 77 14.01 -9.29 -4.62
C HIS A 77 14.91 -9.81 -3.49
N ARG A 78 15.82 -8.97 -2.97
CA ARG A 78 16.76 -9.36 -1.93
C ARG A 78 16.16 -9.42 -0.52
N GLU A 79 14.98 -8.84 -0.29
CA GLU A 79 14.37 -8.73 1.04
C GLU A 79 13.23 -9.73 1.32
N TYR A 80 12.76 -10.49 0.32
CA TYR A 80 11.65 -11.45 0.51
C TYR A 80 12.06 -12.74 1.27
N ARG A 81 13.33 -12.88 1.68
CA ARG A 81 13.88 -14.15 2.18
C ARG A 81 14.43 -14.12 3.61
N VAL A 82 14.17 -13.05 4.37
CA VAL A 82 14.57 -12.95 5.78
C VAL A 82 13.45 -13.44 6.69
#